data_AF-A0A2V2FG43-F1
#
_entry.id   AF-A0A2V2FG43-F1
#
_cell.length_a   1.000
_cell.length_b   1.000
_cell.length_c   1.000
_cell.angle_alpha   90.00
_cell.angle_beta   90.00
_cell.angle_gamma   90.00
#
_symmetry.space_group_name_H-M   'P 1'
#
loop_
_entity.id
_entity.type
_entity.pdbx_description
1 polymer ?
#
loop_
_entity_poly.entity_id
_entity_poly.type
_entity_poly.pdbx_seq_one_letter_code
_entity_poly.pdbx_strand_id
1 'polypeptide(L)'
;MSVRADFHVHTTFCDGAATPREMAEAARSAGLTALGFSGHSFVEFDPSCGMNAETAGRYRVEIHALRKEYAEALPIFSGIEKDVYGEADTAPYDYVIGSGHYVPLPGGGFSPVDVSPETTISAIREHFSGDAFRYAAAYYEGLAVRLLTEPRVDIVGHFDLIAKFNEGGRLFDERNPRYQSAALDALEAVAKVHPRFEINTGAMSRGWRSAPYPAPFLLKRLKELSGRIVLSSDSHSAAALLYGFREAAELAKASWFAEADLFSEHGFYAVKL
;
A
#
# COMPACT_ATOMS: atom_id res chain seq x y z
N MET A 1 18.77 9.12 8.22
CA MET A 1 17.60 8.39 8.75
C MET A 1 17.94 6.93 8.80
N SER A 2 17.46 6.18 9.79
CA SER A 2 17.85 4.77 9.99
C SER A 2 17.06 3.81 9.09
N VAL A 3 15.83 4.16 8.72
CA VAL A 3 15.01 3.42 7.76
C VAL A 3 15.50 3.73 6.34
N ARG A 4 16.13 2.76 5.69
CA ARG A 4 16.63 2.89 4.29
C ARG A 4 16.27 1.65 3.47
N ALA A 5 15.13 1.04 3.75
CA ALA A 5 14.62 -0.06 2.96
C ALA A 5 13.23 0.28 2.45
N ASP A 6 12.91 -0.21 1.26
CA ASP A 6 11.63 0.04 0.61
C ASP A 6 11.04 -1.29 0.16
N PHE A 7 9.85 -1.61 0.65
CA PHE A 7 9.17 -2.88 0.42
C PHE A 7 7.89 -2.71 -0.39
N HIS A 8 7.59 -1.51 -0.89
CA HIS A 8 6.47 -1.28 -1.80
C HIS A 8 7.01 -0.71 -3.11
N VAL A 9 7.39 -1.59 -4.02
CA VAL A 9 8.10 -1.24 -5.25
C VAL A 9 7.57 -2.04 -6.43
N HIS A 10 7.22 -1.31 -7.48
CA HIS A 10 6.61 -1.82 -8.71
C HIS A 10 7.59 -1.78 -9.88
N THR A 11 7.31 -2.58 -10.90
CA THR A 11 8.18 -2.77 -12.07
C THR A 11 7.37 -2.87 -13.35
N THR A 12 8.03 -2.96 -14.49
CA THR A 12 7.41 -3.24 -15.80
C THR A 12 6.65 -4.57 -15.89
N PHE A 13 6.65 -5.40 -14.85
CA PHE A 13 5.75 -6.57 -14.78
C PHE A 13 4.29 -6.19 -14.50
N CYS A 14 4.05 -5.03 -13.90
CA CYS A 14 2.73 -4.42 -13.73
C CYS A 14 2.73 -3.05 -14.42
N ASP A 15 2.36 -2.00 -13.73
CA ASP A 15 2.25 -0.61 -14.21
C ASP A 15 3.46 0.27 -13.83
N GLY A 16 4.57 -0.34 -13.40
CA GLY A 16 5.84 0.35 -13.19
C GLY A 16 6.55 0.72 -14.50
N ALA A 17 7.34 1.80 -14.45
CA ALA A 17 8.07 2.35 -15.60
C ALA A 17 9.52 1.84 -15.72
N ALA A 18 10.01 1.08 -14.74
CA ALA A 18 11.39 0.57 -14.70
C ALA A 18 11.39 -0.95 -14.51
N THR A 19 12.34 -1.62 -15.15
CA THR A 19 12.58 -3.06 -14.98
C THR A 19 13.06 -3.37 -13.58
N PRO A 20 12.91 -4.62 -13.09
CA PRO A 20 13.48 -5.02 -11.80
C PRO A 20 14.97 -4.72 -11.65
N ARG A 21 15.75 -4.90 -12.73
CA ARG A 21 17.19 -4.59 -12.72
C ARG A 21 17.45 -3.09 -12.53
N GLU A 22 16.79 -2.23 -13.30
CA GLU A 22 16.94 -0.77 -13.16
C GLU A 22 16.56 -0.31 -11.75
N MET A 23 15.50 -0.88 -11.17
CA MET A 23 15.10 -0.62 -9.79
C MET A 23 16.15 -1.09 -8.78
N ALA A 24 16.73 -2.28 -8.94
CA ALA A 24 17.79 -2.78 -8.06
C ALA A 24 19.07 -1.94 -8.14
N GLU A 25 19.47 -1.50 -9.33
CA GLU A 25 20.63 -0.63 -9.54
C GLU A 25 20.42 0.75 -8.91
N ALA A 26 19.23 1.32 -9.10
CA ALA A 26 18.85 2.59 -8.49
C ALA A 26 18.78 2.50 -6.96
N ALA A 27 18.20 1.41 -6.44
CA ALA A 27 18.12 1.16 -5.01
C ALA A 27 19.52 1.08 -4.36
N ARG A 28 20.42 0.31 -4.97
CA ARG A 28 21.80 0.22 -4.52
C ARG A 28 22.49 1.60 -4.57
N SER A 29 22.29 2.35 -5.65
CA SER A 29 22.90 3.67 -5.84
C SER A 29 22.38 4.71 -4.85
N ALA A 30 21.09 4.61 -4.47
CA ALA A 30 20.47 5.43 -3.44
C ALA A 30 20.86 5.01 -1.99
N GLY A 31 21.63 3.93 -1.85
CA GLY A 31 22.12 3.45 -0.56
C GLY A 31 21.06 2.75 0.28
N LEU A 32 20.10 2.08 -0.37
CA LEU A 32 19.13 1.24 0.32
C LEU A 32 19.84 0.08 1.03
N THR A 33 19.34 -0.27 2.21
CA THR A 33 19.83 -1.41 3.00
C THR A 33 19.08 -2.71 2.69
N ALA A 34 17.91 -2.61 2.06
CA ALA A 34 17.15 -3.72 1.50
C ALA A 34 16.14 -3.18 0.48
N LEU A 35 15.76 -4.01 -0.48
CA LEU A 35 14.74 -3.72 -1.48
C LEU A 35 13.73 -4.87 -1.51
N GLY A 36 12.44 -4.55 -1.46
CA GLY A 36 11.36 -5.50 -1.68
C GLY A 36 10.52 -5.09 -2.87
N PHE A 37 10.42 -5.97 -3.85
CA PHE A 37 9.47 -5.84 -4.95
C PHE A 37 8.10 -6.33 -4.52
N SER A 38 7.04 -5.66 -4.97
CA SER A 38 5.65 -5.96 -4.58
C SER A 38 4.69 -5.65 -5.73
N GLY A 39 4.88 -6.29 -6.89
CA GLY A 39 4.01 -6.05 -8.04
C GLY A 39 2.53 -6.34 -7.75
N HIS A 40 1.62 -5.74 -8.51
CA HIS A 40 0.19 -5.95 -8.37
C HIS A 40 -0.24 -7.39 -8.68
N SER A 41 -1.05 -7.98 -7.79
CA SER A 41 -1.75 -9.25 -8.05
C SER A 41 -2.82 -9.10 -9.13
N PHE A 42 -3.19 -10.21 -9.75
CA PHE A 42 -4.27 -10.23 -10.73
C PHE A 42 -5.66 -9.99 -10.10
N VAL A 43 -6.48 -9.18 -10.77
CA VAL A 43 -7.89 -8.94 -10.44
C VAL A 43 -8.72 -9.28 -11.68
N GLU A 44 -9.58 -10.31 -11.60
CA GLU A 44 -10.26 -10.87 -12.78
C GLU A 44 -11.13 -9.84 -13.52
N PHE A 45 -11.83 -8.98 -12.77
CA PHE A 45 -12.71 -7.96 -13.33
C PHE A 45 -11.97 -6.70 -13.81
N ASP A 46 -10.67 -6.57 -13.50
CA ASP A 46 -9.81 -5.48 -13.97
C ASP A 46 -8.38 -6.00 -14.26
N PRO A 47 -8.18 -6.64 -15.42
CA PRO A 47 -6.91 -7.27 -15.77
C PRO A 47 -5.84 -6.27 -16.23
N SER A 48 -6.07 -4.95 -16.12
CA SER A 48 -5.26 -3.93 -16.79
C SER A 48 -3.89 -3.70 -16.14
N CYS A 49 -3.80 -3.78 -14.80
CA CYS A 49 -2.56 -3.48 -14.06
C CYS A 49 -1.93 -4.71 -13.38
N GLY A 50 -2.69 -5.77 -13.12
CA GLY A 50 -2.25 -6.92 -12.34
C GLY A 50 -1.47 -7.98 -13.12
N MET A 51 -0.52 -8.63 -12.46
CA MET A 51 0.23 -9.75 -13.04
C MET A 51 -0.62 -11.03 -13.06
N ASN A 52 -1.01 -11.50 -14.25
CA ASN A 52 -1.58 -12.85 -14.40
C ASN A 52 -0.60 -13.95 -13.96
N ALA A 53 -1.07 -15.19 -13.81
CA ALA A 53 -0.27 -16.30 -13.27
C ALA A 53 1.07 -16.53 -14.01
N GLU A 54 1.08 -16.41 -15.34
CA GLU A 54 2.31 -16.54 -16.15
C GLU A 54 3.29 -15.40 -15.87
N THR A 55 2.78 -14.16 -15.83
CA THR A 55 3.57 -12.95 -15.58
C THR A 55 4.12 -12.93 -14.16
N ALA A 56 3.31 -13.29 -13.16
CA ALA A 56 3.75 -13.45 -11.78
C ALA A 56 4.82 -14.55 -11.64
N GLY A 57 4.73 -15.62 -12.44
CA GLY A 57 5.78 -16.65 -12.54
C GLY A 57 7.12 -16.09 -13.03
N ARG A 58 7.11 -15.32 -14.13
CA ARG A 58 8.30 -14.65 -14.67
C ARG A 58 8.89 -13.63 -13.69
N TYR A 59 8.02 -12.83 -13.06
CA TYR A 59 8.37 -11.88 -12.00
C TYR A 59 9.20 -12.56 -10.90
N ARG A 60 8.67 -13.63 -10.29
CA ARG A 60 9.39 -14.33 -9.20
C ARG A 60 10.73 -14.91 -9.65
N VAL A 61 10.81 -15.44 -10.87
CA VAL A 61 12.07 -15.95 -11.43
C VAL A 61 13.11 -14.83 -11.57
N GLU A 62 12.71 -13.67 -12.09
CA GLU A 62 13.60 -12.52 -12.26
C GLU A 62 14.05 -11.93 -10.92
N ILE A 63 13.15 -11.75 -9.96
CA ILE A 63 13.51 -11.23 -8.63
C ILE A 63 14.44 -12.20 -7.90
N HIS A 64 14.22 -13.51 -8.02
CA HIS A 64 15.13 -14.51 -7.45
C HIS A 64 16.52 -14.50 -8.09
N ALA A 65 16.60 -14.29 -9.41
CA ALA A 65 17.89 -14.13 -10.08
C ALA A 65 18.64 -12.90 -9.57
N LEU A 66 17.94 -11.77 -9.43
CA LEU A 66 18.51 -10.53 -8.87
C LEU A 66 18.93 -10.70 -7.41
N ARG A 67 18.15 -11.39 -6.57
CA ARG A 67 18.55 -11.71 -5.19
C ARG A 67 19.90 -12.39 -5.13
N LYS A 68 20.14 -13.37 -6.01
CA LYS A 68 21.44 -14.07 -6.06
C LYS A 68 22.56 -13.17 -6.54
N GLU A 69 22.31 -12.37 -7.57
CA GLU A 69 23.31 -11.47 -8.15
C GLU A 69 23.74 -10.36 -7.16
N TYR A 70 22.79 -9.84 -6.38
CA TYR A 70 23.00 -8.73 -5.44
C TYR A 70 23.24 -9.16 -4.00
N ALA A 71 23.37 -10.46 -3.70
CA ALA A 71 23.36 -11.00 -2.33
C ALA A 71 24.34 -10.29 -1.36
N GLU A 72 25.53 -9.92 -1.83
CA GLU A 72 26.55 -9.24 -1.02
C GLU A 72 26.41 -7.70 -0.99
N ALA A 73 25.56 -7.13 -1.87
CA ALA A 73 25.45 -5.69 -2.10
C ALA A 73 24.13 -5.09 -1.63
N LEU A 74 23.02 -5.82 -1.80
CA LEU A 74 21.67 -5.37 -1.48
C LEU A 74 20.77 -6.60 -1.27
N PRO A 75 20.26 -6.85 -0.06
CA PRO A 75 19.19 -7.81 0.16
C PRO A 75 17.96 -7.47 -0.68
N ILE A 76 17.50 -8.42 -1.51
CA ILE A 76 16.35 -8.25 -2.41
C ILE A 76 15.27 -9.29 -2.06
N PHE A 77 14.05 -8.82 -1.84
CA PHE A 77 12.88 -9.63 -1.49
C PHE A 77 11.83 -9.61 -2.62
N SER A 78 11.15 -10.74 -2.80
CA SER A 78 10.05 -10.98 -3.73
C SER A 78 8.74 -11.03 -2.94
N GLY A 79 8.15 -9.86 -2.72
CA GLY A 79 6.79 -9.71 -2.21
C GLY A 79 5.75 -9.60 -3.32
N ILE A 80 4.50 -9.37 -2.91
CA ILE A 80 3.37 -9.07 -3.78
C ILE A 80 2.49 -7.99 -3.12
N GLU A 81 1.95 -7.07 -3.91
CA GLU A 81 0.82 -6.27 -3.51
C GLU A 81 -0.47 -6.97 -3.95
N LYS A 82 -1.14 -7.58 -2.99
CA LYS A 82 -2.38 -8.31 -3.20
C LYS A 82 -3.57 -7.40 -3.02
N ASP A 83 -4.32 -7.20 -4.10
CA ASP A 83 -5.63 -6.57 -4.01
C ASP A 83 -6.59 -7.49 -3.27
N VAL A 84 -7.32 -6.94 -2.30
CA VAL A 84 -8.24 -7.70 -1.44
C VAL A 84 -9.49 -8.22 -2.17
N TYR A 85 -9.71 -7.79 -3.41
CA TYR A 85 -10.73 -8.33 -4.32
C TYR A 85 -10.14 -9.18 -5.46
N GLY A 86 -8.81 -9.35 -5.48
CA GLY A 86 -8.11 -10.22 -6.41
C GLY A 86 -8.26 -11.70 -6.10
N GLU A 87 -7.77 -12.54 -7.00
CA GLU A 87 -7.78 -13.99 -6.79
C GLU A 87 -6.83 -14.41 -5.66
N ALA A 88 -7.13 -15.56 -5.06
CA ALA A 88 -6.25 -16.15 -4.07
C ALA A 88 -4.95 -16.65 -4.72
N ASP A 89 -3.90 -15.83 -4.70
CA ASP A 89 -2.54 -16.28 -5.01
C ASP A 89 -1.90 -16.91 -3.76
N THR A 90 -1.51 -18.19 -3.87
CA THR A 90 -0.83 -18.97 -2.82
C THR A 90 0.65 -19.19 -3.13
N ALA A 91 1.18 -18.53 -4.16
CA ALA A 91 2.59 -18.61 -4.50
C ALA A 91 3.49 -18.14 -3.33
N PRO A 92 4.72 -18.69 -3.22
CA PRO A 92 5.63 -18.34 -2.15
C PRO A 92 6.22 -16.95 -2.39
N TYR A 93 5.63 -15.93 -1.76
CA TYR A 93 6.21 -14.60 -1.61
C TYR A 93 6.86 -14.46 -0.23
N ASP A 94 7.92 -13.65 -0.12
CA ASP A 94 8.55 -13.40 1.18
C ASP A 94 7.62 -12.59 2.08
N TYR A 95 6.85 -11.66 1.51
CA TYR A 95 5.80 -10.90 2.20
C TYR A 95 4.62 -10.54 1.28
N VAL A 96 3.45 -10.29 1.88
CA VAL A 96 2.22 -9.88 1.20
C VAL A 96 1.75 -8.53 1.73
N ILE A 97 1.61 -7.54 0.85
CA ILE A 97 0.89 -6.29 1.14
C ILE A 97 -0.57 -6.50 0.77
N GLY A 98 -1.50 -6.32 1.70
CA GLY A 98 -2.94 -6.36 1.43
C GLY A 98 -3.47 -4.96 1.18
N SER A 99 -3.94 -4.68 -0.04
CA SER A 99 -4.36 -3.35 -0.48
C SER A 99 -5.79 -3.35 -1.04
N GLY A 100 -6.51 -2.24 -0.87
CA GLY A 100 -7.84 -2.06 -1.47
C GLY A 100 -7.83 -0.96 -2.51
N HIS A 101 -7.82 -1.34 -3.80
CA HIS A 101 -7.90 -0.38 -4.91
C HIS A 101 -9.33 -0.13 -5.40
N TYR A 102 -10.30 -0.88 -4.88
CA TYR A 102 -11.69 -0.81 -5.33
C TYR A 102 -12.66 -0.57 -4.18
N VAL A 103 -13.79 0.06 -4.48
CA VAL A 103 -14.97 0.10 -3.63
C VAL A 103 -16.06 -0.82 -4.21
N PRO A 104 -16.73 -1.65 -3.39
CA PRO A 104 -17.90 -2.40 -3.85
C PRO A 104 -19.08 -1.44 -4.10
N LEU A 105 -19.76 -1.61 -5.23
CA LEU A 105 -20.88 -0.77 -5.62
C LEU A 105 -22.23 -1.35 -5.18
N PRO A 106 -23.18 -0.51 -4.73
CA PRO A 106 -24.57 -0.94 -4.55
C PRO A 106 -25.14 -1.52 -5.85
N GLY A 107 -25.71 -2.71 -5.77
CA GLY A 107 -26.23 -3.43 -6.94
C GLY A 107 -25.21 -4.36 -7.62
N GLY A 108 -23.97 -4.42 -7.13
CA GLY A 108 -22.92 -5.30 -7.63
C GLY A 108 -21.85 -4.59 -8.46
N GLY A 109 -20.69 -5.23 -8.57
CA GLY A 109 -19.52 -4.67 -9.24
C GLY A 109 -18.65 -3.80 -8.33
N PHE A 110 -17.62 -3.23 -8.94
CA PHE A 110 -16.56 -2.50 -8.27
C PHE A 110 -16.22 -1.22 -9.03
N SER A 111 -15.74 -0.19 -8.32
CA SER A 111 -15.18 1.01 -8.92
C SER A 111 -13.80 1.27 -8.35
N PRO A 112 -12.77 1.54 -9.17
CA PRO A 112 -11.44 1.85 -8.66
C PRO A 112 -11.45 3.20 -7.95
N VAL A 113 -10.69 3.31 -6.86
CA VAL A 113 -10.63 4.51 -6.02
C VAL A 113 -9.45 5.42 -6.35
N ASP A 114 -8.55 4.97 -7.22
CA ASP A 114 -7.22 5.56 -7.39
C ASP A 114 -6.80 5.76 -8.86
N VAL A 115 -7.69 5.51 -9.82
CA VAL A 115 -7.45 5.73 -11.26
C VAL A 115 -7.57 7.21 -11.65
N SER A 116 -8.68 7.86 -11.33
CA SER A 116 -8.89 9.29 -11.65
C SER A 116 -9.92 9.95 -10.73
N PRO A 117 -9.82 11.28 -10.51
CA PRO A 117 -10.87 12.04 -9.83
C PRO A 117 -12.24 11.86 -10.46
N GLU A 118 -12.33 11.82 -11.79
CA GLU A 118 -13.57 11.69 -12.55
C GLU A 118 -14.27 10.36 -12.25
N THR A 119 -13.52 9.26 -12.19
CA THR A 119 -14.05 7.95 -11.83
C THR A 119 -14.65 7.97 -10.42
N THR A 120 -13.93 8.53 -9.44
CA THR A 120 -14.41 8.65 -8.05
C THR A 120 -15.67 9.52 -7.96
N ILE A 121 -15.70 10.66 -8.65
CA ILE A 121 -16.87 11.56 -8.68
C ILE A 121 -18.07 10.86 -9.31
N SER A 122 -17.88 10.13 -10.42
CA SER A 122 -18.96 9.39 -11.08
C SER A 122 -19.51 8.31 -10.15
N ALA A 123 -18.63 7.55 -9.48
CA ALA A 123 -19.03 6.52 -8.53
C ALA A 123 -19.90 7.10 -7.40
N ILE A 124 -19.45 8.18 -6.77
CA ILE A 124 -20.20 8.86 -5.69
C ILE A 124 -21.57 9.33 -6.20
N ARG A 125 -21.62 9.99 -7.35
CA ARG A 125 -22.86 10.54 -7.93
C ARG A 125 -23.86 9.44 -8.29
N GLU A 126 -23.41 8.43 -9.02
CA GLU A 126 -24.27 7.46 -9.70
C GLU A 126 -24.64 6.28 -8.82
N HIS A 127 -23.70 5.80 -7.99
CA HIS A 127 -23.89 4.59 -7.19
C HIS A 127 -24.17 4.89 -5.71
N PHE A 128 -23.77 6.07 -5.22
CA PHE A 128 -23.98 6.47 -3.82
C PHE A 128 -24.92 7.67 -3.66
N SER A 129 -25.64 8.03 -4.73
CA SER A 129 -26.63 9.13 -4.73
C SER A 129 -26.03 10.48 -4.32
N GLY A 130 -24.75 10.71 -4.62
CA GLY A 130 -24.01 11.91 -4.23
C GLY A 130 -23.48 11.90 -2.79
N ASP A 131 -23.70 10.84 -2.02
CA ASP A 131 -23.23 10.76 -0.62
C ASP A 131 -21.82 10.15 -0.54
N ALA A 132 -20.83 11.04 -0.52
CA ALA A 132 -19.41 10.67 -0.40
C ALA A 132 -19.09 9.92 0.91
N PHE A 133 -19.87 10.09 1.97
CA PHE A 133 -19.66 9.36 3.22
C PHE A 133 -20.18 7.93 3.15
N ARG A 134 -21.23 7.66 2.36
CA ARG A 134 -21.64 6.27 2.05
C ARG A 134 -20.61 5.56 1.18
N TYR A 135 -20.01 6.29 0.23
CA TYR A 135 -18.89 5.79 -0.57
C TYR A 135 -17.68 5.43 0.32
N ALA A 136 -17.29 6.33 1.24
CA ALA A 136 -16.23 6.06 2.21
C ALA A 136 -16.53 4.86 3.13
N ALA A 137 -17.76 4.77 3.65
CA ALA A 137 -18.17 3.66 4.48
C ALA A 137 -18.08 2.31 3.74
N ALA A 138 -18.54 2.25 2.48
CA ALA A 138 -18.47 1.04 1.66
C ALA A 138 -17.03 0.60 1.38
N TYR A 139 -16.11 1.56 1.19
CA TYR A 139 -14.69 1.27 1.01
C TYR A 139 -14.09 0.64 2.26
N TYR A 140 -14.23 1.30 3.42
CA TYR A 140 -13.64 0.80 4.67
C TYR A 140 -14.25 -0.51 5.14
N GLU A 141 -15.57 -0.69 5.02
CA GLU A 141 -16.24 -1.95 5.33
C GLU A 141 -15.74 -3.08 4.43
N GLY A 142 -15.70 -2.83 3.11
CA GLY A 142 -15.22 -3.79 2.14
C GLY A 142 -13.76 -4.17 2.36
N LEU A 143 -12.89 -3.18 2.57
CA LEU A 143 -11.48 -3.38 2.86
C LEU A 143 -11.28 -4.21 4.13
N ALA A 144 -11.94 -3.85 5.24
CA ALA A 144 -11.80 -4.56 6.50
C ALA A 144 -12.26 -6.01 6.41
N VAL A 145 -13.44 -6.26 5.83
CA VAL A 145 -13.97 -7.63 5.65
C VAL A 145 -12.97 -8.49 4.88
N ARG A 146 -12.42 -7.96 3.78
CA ARG A 146 -11.53 -8.74 2.94
C ARG A 146 -10.16 -8.97 3.56
N LEU A 147 -9.53 -7.95 4.16
CA LEU A 147 -8.28 -8.10 4.89
C LEU A 147 -8.38 -9.14 6.01
N LEU A 148 -9.50 -9.20 6.73
CA LEU A 148 -9.73 -10.17 7.79
C LEU A 148 -9.93 -11.61 7.30
N THR A 149 -10.32 -11.79 6.04
CA THR A 149 -10.57 -13.11 5.43
C THR A 149 -9.44 -13.60 4.54
N GLU A 150 -8.48 -12.72 4.21
CA GLU A 150 -7.34 -13.05 3.37
C GLU A 150 -6.41 -14.04 4.09
N PRO A 151 -6.04 -15.18 3.46
CA PRO A 151 -5.15 -16.18 4.05
C PRO A 151 -3.84 -15.63 4.63
N ARG A 152 -3.27 -14.58 4.02
CA ARG A 152 -2.03 -13.96 4.48
C ARG A 152 -1.96 -12.48 4.12
N VAL A 153 -1.78 -11.65 5.15
CA VAL A 153 -1.42 -10.22 5.01
C VAL A 153 -0.31 -9.94 6.01
N ASP A 154 0.85 -9.50 5.53
CA ASP A 154 2.00 -9.18 6.38
C ASP A 154 2.10 -7.67 6.67
N ILE A 155 1.61 -6.87 5.72
CA ILE A 155 1.55 -5.40 5.74
C ILE A 155 0.19 -4.98 5.17
N VAL A 156 -0.54 -4.12 5.87
CA VAL A 156 -1.73 -3.46 5.31
C VAL A 156 -1.27 -2.26 4.48
N GLY A 157 -1.57 -2.30 3.18
CA GLY A 157 -1.27 -1.24 2.21
C GLY A 157 -2.13 0.01 2.42
N HIS A 158 -1.60 1.17 2.05
CA HIS A 158 -2.20 2.51 1.98
C HIS A 158 -3.68 2.59 2.41
N PHE A 159 -3.91 2.45 3.72
CA PHE A 159 -5.20 2.06 4.29
C PHE A 159 -6.37 3.01 4.00
N ASP A 160 -6.07 4.28 3.80
CA ASP A 160 -7.00 5.36 3.46
C ASP A 160 -6.78 5.87 2.02
N LEU A 161 -6.40 4.99 1.09
CA LEU A 161 -6.20 5.29 -0.35
C LEU A 161 -7.39 6.05 -0.96
N ILE A 162 -8.60 5.83 -0.46
CA ILE A 162 -9.80 6.58 -0.84
C ILE A 162 -9.65 8.11 -0.76
N ALA A 163 -8.69 8.61 0.01
CA ALA A 163 -8.35 10.03 0.12
C ALA A 163 -7.38 10.54 -0.98
N LYS A 164 -6.94 9.70 -1.93
CA LYS A 164 -5.98 10.06 -3.01
C LYS A 164 -6.37 11.34 -3.73
N PHE A 165 -7.63 11.43 -4.13
CA PHE A 165 -8.17 12.58 -4.86
C PHE A 165 -8.92 13.55 -3.93
N ASN A 166 -8.77 13.45 -2.62
CA ASN A 166 -9.47 14.28 -1.64
C ASN A 166 -8.65 15.46 -1.09
N GLU A 167 -7.43 15.70 -1.61
CA GLU A 167 -6.59 16.82 -1.14
C GLU A 167 -7.36 18.16 -1.16
N GLY A 168 -7.37 18.84 -0.01
CA GLY A 168 -8.15 20.07 0.22
C GLY A 168 -9.63 19.83 0.56
N GLY A 169 -10.07 18.60 0.82
CA GLY A 169 -11.45 18.25 1.14
C GLY A 169 -12.40 18.35 -0.06
N ARG A 170 -11.90 18.10 -1.27
CA ARG A 170 -12.65 18.34 -2.52
C ARG A 170 -13.78 17.35 -2.78
N LEU A 171 -13.71 16.15 -2.19
CA LEU A 171 -14.74 15.11 -2.29
C LEU A 171 -15.54 15.00 -0.99
N PHE A 172 -14.87 15.05 0.16
CA PHE A 172 -15.48 14.96 1.49
C PHE A 172 -14.58 15.59 2.58
N ASP A 173 -15.18 16.00 3.70
CA ASP A 173 -14.45 16.45 4.89
C ASP A 173 -14.02 15.25 5.74
N GLU A 174 -12.71 14.99 5.83
CA GLU A 174 -12.12 13.90 6.64
C GLU A 174 -12.31 14.10 8.16
N ARG A 175 -12.78 15.26 8.60
CA ARG A 175 -13.16 15.53 10.00
C ARG A 175 -14.62 15.19 10.29
N ASN A 176 -15.40 14.85 9.27
CA ASN A 176 -16.80 14.48 9.46
C ASN A 176 -16.88 13.18 10.28
N PRO A 177 -17.73 13.11 11.32
CA PRO A 177 -17.87 11.91 12.14
C PRO A 177 -18.21 10.65 11.34
N ARG A 178 -18.99 10.76 10.24
CA ARG A 178 -19.34 9.60 9.39
C ARG A 178 -18.13 9.00 8.68
N TYR A 179 -17.18 9.84 8.27
CA TYR A 179 -15.93 9.40 7.67
C TYR A 179 -15.00 8.79 8.73
N GLN A 180 -14.78 9.52 9.83
CA GLN A 180 -13.88 9.07 10.89
C GLN A 180 -14.35 7.78 11.54
N SER A 181 -15.65 7.62 11.80
CA SER A 181 -16.18 6.39 12.37
C SER A 181 -15.94 5.19 11.44
N ALA A 182 -16.25 5.32 10.14
CA ALA A 182 -16.03 4.24 9.18
C ALA A 182 -14.54 3.84 9.09
N ALA A 183 -13.64 4.83 9.03
CA ALA A 183 -12.21 4.58 8.95
C ALA A 183 -11.64 3.96 10.25
N LEU A 184 -12.07 4.46 11.41
CA LEU A 184 -11.62 3.97 12.72
C LEU A 184 -12.17 2.57 13.03
N ASP A 185 -13.43 2.30 12.74
CA ASP A 185 -14.04 0.98 12.96
C ASP A 185 -13.31 -0.10 12.13
N ALA A 186 -13.02 0.20 10.86
CA ALA A 186 -12.23 -0.67 10.00
C ALA A 186 -10.80 -0.86 10.52
N LEU A 187 -10.12 0.23 10.90
CA LEU A 187 -8.76 0.17 11.44
C LEU A 187 -8.69 -0.68 12.70
N GLU A 188 -9.63 -0.48 13.63
CA GLU A 188 -9.70 -1.22 14.88
C GLU A 188 -9.97 -2.70 14.70
N ALA A 189 -10.79 -3.07 13.71
CA ALA A 189 -11.04 -4.45 13.37
C ALA A 189 -9.79 -5.10 12.77
N VAL A 190 -9.17 -4.45 11.77
CA VAL A 190 -8.01 -4.97 11.04
C VAL A 190 -6.77 -5.05 11.93
N ALA A 191 -6.45 -4.01 12.71
CA ALA A 191 -5.24 -3.95 13.52
C ALA A 191 -5.15 -5.02 14.62
N LYS A 192 -6.28 -5.63 15.02
CA LYS A 192 -6.32 -6.76 15.96
C LYS A 192 -5.78 -8.06 15.35
N VAL A 193 -5.85 -8.19 14.02
CA VAL A 193 -5.41 -9.38 13.28
C VAL A 193 -4.10 -9.10 12.56
N HIS A 194 -4.03 -7.95 11.89
CA HIS A 194 -2.89 -7.51 11.08
C HIS A 194 -2.28 -6.26 11.72
N PRO A 195 -1.25 -6.38 12.58
CA PRO A 195 -0.78 -5.25 13.37
C PRO A 195 0.07 -4.25 12.58
N ARG A 196 0.49 -4.58 11.35
CA ARG A 196 1.48 -3.81 10.59
C ARG A 196 0.84 -3.09 9.41
N PHE A 197 1.00 -1.79 9.37
CA PHE A 197 0.50 -0.92 8.30
C PHE A 197 1.66 -0.20 7.66
N GLU A 198 1.57 0.09 6.37
CA GLU A 198 2.56 1.00 5.79
C GLU A 198 2.24 2.47 6.07
N ILE A 199 3.28 3.30 6.12
CA ILE A 199 3.20 4.74 5.90
C ILE A 199 3.70 4.98 4.48
N ASN A 200 2.75 5.20 3.57
CA ASN A 200 2.97 5.19 2.13
C ASN A 200 3.03 6.61 1.57
N THR A 201 4.04 6.88 0.74
CA THR A 201 4.28 8.20 0.12
C THR A 201 4.02 8.23 -1.39
N GLY A 202 3.47 7.17 -1.98
CA GLY A 202 3.26 7.02 -3.42
C GLY A 202 2.33 8.08 -4.02
N ALA A 203 1.26 8.45 -3.32
CA ALA A 203 0.41 9.56 -3.78
C ALA A 203 1.14 10.91 -3.76
N MET A 204 2.17 11.08 -2.92
CA MET A 204 2.99 12.29 -2.91
C MET A 204 3.95 12.33 -4.09
N SER A 205 4.58 11.21 -4.44
CA SER A 205 5.51 11.14 -5.59
C SER A 205 4.79 11.40 -6.91
N ARG A 206 3.51 11.02 -6.98
CA ARG A 206 2.61 11.26 -8.12
C ARG A 206 1.90 12.63 -8.09
N GLY A 207 2.15 13.46 -7.07
CA GLY A 207 1.61 14.82 -6.96
C GLY A 207 0.12 14.92 -6.59
N TRP A 208 -0.48 13.84 -6.11
CA TRP A 208 -1.90 13.81 -5.70
C TRP A 208 -2.13 14.27 -4.26
N ARG A 209 -1.16 14.03 -3.38
CA ARG A 209 -1.24 14.41 -1.96
C ARG A 209 0.00 15.13 -1.48
N SER A 210 -0.18 15.99 -0.47
CA SER A 210 0.91 16.67 0.23
C SER A 210 1.44 15.89 1.44
N ALA A 211 0.73 14.85 1.87
CA ALA A 211 1.06 14.04 3.04
C ALA A 211 0.95 12.53 2.77
N PRO A 212 1.68 11.68 3.53
CA PRO A 212 1.59 10.23 3.42
C PRO A 212 0.21 9.68 3.80
N TYR A 213 -0.05 8.45 3.37
CA TYR A 213 -1.03 7.58 4.01
C TYR A 213 -0.40 6.87 5.21
N PRO A 214 -1.17 6.45 6.23
CA PRO A 214 -2.50 6.94 6.54
C PRO A 214 -2.49 8.28 7.28
N ALA A 215 -3.64 8.95 7.29
CA ALA A 215 -3.83 10.23 7.95
C ALA A 215 -3.45 10.19 9.46
N PRO A 216 -3.01 11.31 10.06
CA PRO A 216 -2.50 11.33 11.43
C PRO A 216 -3.45 10.77 12.49
N PHE A 217 -4.78 10.91 12.33
CA PHE A 217 -5.74 10.38 13.30
C PHE A 217 -5.79 8.85 13.29
N LEU A 218 -5.61 8.22 12.12
CA LEU A 218 -5.51 6.78 11.96
C LEU A 218 -4.18 6.27 12.55
N LEU A 219 -3.06 6.95 12.30
CA LEU A 219 -1.78 6.57 12.88
C LEU A 219 -1.77 6.61 14.40
N LYS A 220 -2.34 7.67 15.00
CA LYS A 220 -2.47 7.76 16.46
C LYS A 220 -3.32 6.64 17.01
N ARG A 221 -4.45 6.33 16.37
CA ARG A 221 -5.30 5.21 16.78
C ARG A 221 -4.58 3.87 16.64
N LEU A 222 -3.88 3.65 15.53
CA LEU A 222 -3.05 2.45 15.32
C LEU A 222 -2.00 2.30 16.43
N LYS A 223 -1.37 3.41 16.84
CA LYS A 223 -0.40 3.39 17.92
C LYS A 223 -1.01 3.00 19.27
N GLU A 224 -2.20 3.51 19.60
CA GLU A 224 -2.95 3.11 20.80
C GLU A 224 -3.29 1.62 20.81
N LEU A 225 -3.54 1.04 19.62
CA LEU A 225 -3.78 -0.38 19.42
C LEU A 225 -2.49 -1.22 19.41
N SER A 226 -1.34 -0.62 19.73
CA SER A 226 -0.02 -1.27 19.67
C SER A 226 0.37 -1.77 18.28
N GLY A 227 -0.18 -1.15 17.23
CA GLY A 227 0.20 -1.43 15.85
C GLY A 227 1.65 -1.05 15.55
N ARG A 228 2.13 -1.51 14.39
CA ARG A 228 3.47 -1.31 13.85
C ARG A 228 3.39 -0.67 12.47
N ILE A 229 4.48 -0.01 12.07
CA ILE A 229 4.55 0.69 10.80
C ILE A 229 5.72 0.22 9.94
N VAL A 230 5.58 0.31 8.62
CA VAL A 230 6.67 0.17 7.64
C VAL A 230 6.66 1.42 6.78
N LEU A 231 7.81 2.05 6.51
CA LEU A 231 7.84 3.17 5.56
C LEU A 231 7.90 2.60 4.14
N SER A 232 7.10 3.14 3.22
CA SER A 232 7.05 2.66 1.85
C SER A 232 6.83 3.79 0.85
N SER A 233 7.39 3.65 -0.34
CA SER A 233 7.28 4.70 -1.38
C SER A 233 6.22 4.41 -2.43
N ASP A 234 5.79 3.15 -2.57
CA ASP A 234 4.95 2.71 -3.68
C ASP A 234 5.51 3.24 -5.02
N SER A 235 6.79 2.92 -5.20
CA SER A 235 7.59 3.41 -6.31
C SER A 235 7.26 2.67 -7.59
N HIS A 236 6.78 3.42 -8.58
CA HIS A 236 6.62 2.93 -9.95
C HIS A 236 7.77 3.36 -10.87
N SER A 237 8.79 4.02 -10.34
CA SER A 237 9.98 4.40 -11.11
C SER A 237 11.21 4.45 -10.21
N ALA A 238 12.39 4.27 -10.79
CA ALA A 238 13.66 4.33 -10.09
C ALA A 238 13.88 5.66 -9.34
N ALA A 239 13.37 6.76 -9.90
CA ALA A 239 13.49 8.10 -9.31
C ALA A 239 12.60 8.31 -8.07
N ALA A 240 11.57 7.47 -7.87
CA ALA A 240 10.64 7.59 -6.76
C ALA A 240 11.08 6.80 -5.51
N LEU A 241 12.14 5.98 -5.60
CA LEU A 241 12.62 5.18 -4.47
C LEU A 241 12.94 6.07 -3.26
N LEU A 242 12.42 5.69 -2.09
CA LEU A 242 12.51 6.45 -0.83
C LEU A 242 11.88 7.86 -0.88
N TYR A 243 11.12 8.21 -1.91
CA TYR A 243 10.45 9.51 -1.98
C TYR A 243 9.59 9.73 -0.72
N GLY A 244 9.64 10.92 -0.14
CA GLY A 244 8.81 11.26 1.03
C GLY A 244 9.16 10.53 2.33
N PHE A 245 10.21 9.70 2.38
CA PHE A 245 10.53 8.92 3.59
C PHE A 245 10.83 9.78 4.81
N ARG A 246 11.39 10.99 4.60
CA ARG A 246 11.63 11.94 5.69
C ARG A 246 10.30 12.39 6.29
N GLU A 247 9.37 12.80 5.44
CA GLU A 247 8.02 13.24 5.79
C GLU A 247 7.25 12.11 6.47
N ALA A 248 7.38 10.88 5.98
CA ALA A 248 6.81 9.68 6.57
C ALA A 248 7.37 9.42 7.99
N ALA A 249 8.68 9.55 8.19
CA ALA A 249 9.30 9.38 9.50
C ALA A 249 8.95 10.52 10.48
N GLU A 250 8.83 11.76 10.00
CA GLU A 250 8.37 12.90 10.79
C GLU A 250 6.90 12.73 11.22
N LEU A 251 6.02 12.29 10.30
CA LEU A 251 4.63 11.96 10.59
C LEU A 251 4.51 10.81 11.59
N ALA A 252 5.32 9.76 11.44
CA ALA A 252 5.37 8.63 12.36
C ALA A 252 5.72 9.09 13.79
N LYS A 253 6.77 9.92 13.94
CA LYS A 253 7.18 10.50 15.24
C LYS A 253 6.11 11.39 15.84
N ALA A 254 5.46 12.23 15.02
CA ALA A 254 4.33 13.06 15.44
C ALA A 254 3.09 12.24 15.86
N SER A 255 3.00 11.00 15.39
CA SER A 255 1.98 10.01 15.75
C SER A 255 2.46 8.99 16.80
N TRP A 256 3.54 9.33 17.53
CA TRP A 256 4.09 8.60 18.68
C TRP A 256 4.74 7.24 18.37
N PHE A 257 5.11 6.99 17.11
CA PHE A 257 6.00 5.89 16.77
C PHE A 257 7.46 6.30 17.00
N ALA A 258 8.23 5.43 17.66
CA ALA A 258 9.68 5.58 17.82
C ALA A 258 10.46 4.71 16.83
N GLU A 259 9.80 3.71 16.26
CA GLU A 259 10.39 2.64 15.46
C GLU A 259 9.48 2.32 14.27
N ALA A 260 10.09 1.83 13.18
CA ALA A 260 9.42 1.18 12.07
C ALA A 260 10.00 -0.22 11.86
N ASP A 261 9.19 -1.14 11.36
CA ASP A 261 9.61 -2.49 11.02
C ASP A 261 10.30 -2.49 9.64
N LEU A 262 11.41 -3.22 9.54
CA LEU A 262 12.01 -3.66 8.28
C LEU A 262 11.83 -5.16 8.13
N PHE A 263 11.97 -5.67 6.91
CA PHE A 263 11.92 -7.11 6.62
C PHE A 263 13.33 -7.70 6.39
N SER A 264 13.53 -8.95 6.80
CA SER A 264 14.75 -9.74 6.61
C SER A 264 14.39 -11.20 6.31
N GLU A 265 15.40 -12.02 6.01
CA GLU A 265 15.27 -13.49 5.90
C GLU A 265 14.71 -14.16 7.17
N HIS A 266 14.76 -13.48 8.33
CA HIS A 266 14.21 -13.97 9.59
C HIS A 266 12.85 -13.33 9.94
N GLY A 267 12.25 -12.59 9.01
CA GLY A 267 11.01 -11.86 9.20
C GLY A 267 11.23 -10.40 9.62
N PHE A 268 10.16 -9.79 10.15
CA PHE A 268 10.14 -8.38 10.51
C PHE A 268 10.89 -8.09 11.81
N TYR A 269 11.65 -7.00 11.82
CA TYR A 269 12.37 -6.49 12.99
C TYR A 269 12.28 -4.96 13.04
N ALA A 270 12.25 -4.40 14.26
CA ALA A 270 12.09 -2.97 14.46
C ALA A 270 13.43 -2.24 14.37
N VAL A 271 13.41 -1.05 13.76
CA VAL A 271 14.53 -0.09 13.75
C VAL A 271 14.02 1.29 14.17
N LYS A 272 14.89 2.10 14.78
CA LYS A 272 14.54 3.48 15.16
C LYS A 272 14.21 4.31 13.92
N LEU A 273 13.27 5.25 14.03
CA LEU A 273 12.95 6.23 12.98
C LEU A 273 14.02 7.33 12.86
#